data_AF-A0A965WCC6-F1
#
_entry.id   AF-A0A965WCC6-F1
#
_cell.length_a   1.000
_cell.length_b   1.000
_cell.length_c   1.000
_cell.angle_alpha   90.00
_cell.angle_beta   90.00
_cell.angle_gamma   90.00
#
_symmetry.space_group_name_H-M   'P 1'
#
loop_
_entity.id
_entity.type
_entity.pdbx_description
1 polymer ?
#
loop_
_entity_poly.entity_id
_entity_poly.type
_entity_poly.pdbx_seq_one_letter_code
_entity_poly.pdbx_strand_id
1 'polypeptide(L)'
;VMLKLTLPSTANFYAELIRHPSVLRVVALSGGYSRDDANKKLSENHGMIASFSRALTEGLSAKQSDADFDTMLDATIAGIYAASIT
;
A
#
# COMPACT_ATOMS: atom_id res chain seq x y z
N VAL A 1 -9.76 16.44 -4.70
CA VAL A 1 -8.48 16.30 -3.94
C VAL A 1 -8.12 14.83 -3.76
N MET A 2 -6.87 14.49 -3.43
CA MET A 2 -6.47 13.16 -2.99
C MET A 2 -6.00 13.23 -1.53
N LEU A 3 -6.27 12.19 -0.75
CA LEU A 3 -5.88 12.12 0.66
C LEU A 3 -4.87 11.00 0.88
N LYS A 4 -3.69 11.32 1.41
CA LYS A 4 -2.70 10.34 1.85
C LYS A 4 -2.75 10.21 3.36
N LEU A 5 -3.21 9.07 3.87
CA LEU A 5 -3.51 8.86 5.28
C LEU A 5 -2.79 7.61 5.81
N THR A 6 -2.61 7.55 7.13
CA THR A 6 -2.16 6.33 7.83
C THR A 6 -3.23 5.25 7.73
N LEU A 7 -2.83 3.98 7.62
CA LEU A 7 -3.74 2.84 7.76
C LEU A 7 -4.51 2.92 9.08
N PRO A 8 -5.85 2.87 9.08
CA PRO A 8 -6.63 3.07 10.29
C PRO A 8 -6.58 1.86 11.22
N SER A 9 -6.76 2.09 12.52
CA SER A 9 -6.87 1.01 13.53
C SER A 9 -8.16 0.21 13.39
N THR A 10 -9.24 0.85 12.93
CA THR A 10 -10.53 0.23 12.64
C THR A 10 -10.70 0.07 11.14
N ALA A 11 -10.97 -1.14 10.67
CA ALA A 11 -11.19 -1.42 9.26
C ALA A 11 -12.30 -0.52 8.66
N ASN A 12 -12.07 -0.02 7.45
CA ASN A 12 -12.97 0.86 6.70
C ASN A 12 -13.35 2.19 7.39
N PHE A 13 -12.56 2.65 8.37
CA PHE A 13 -12.83 3.92 9.08
C PHE A 13 -12.96 5.13 8.13
N TYR A 14 -12.24 5.14 7.00
CA TYR A 14 -12.29 6.22 6.01
C TYR A 14 -13.31 6.02 4.88
N ALA A 15 -14.25 5.07 5.00
CA ALA A 15 -15.19 4.75 3.92
C ALA A 15 -16.04 5.96 3.48
N GLU A 16 -16.38 6.87 4.40
CA GLU A 16 -17.08 8.12 4.04
C GLU A 16 -16.23 9.06 3.19
N LEU A 17 -14.93 9.18 3.50
CA LEU A 17 -13.99 9.98 2.70
C LEU A 17 -13.83 9.38 1.29
N ILE A 18 -13.77 8.05 1.19
CA ILE A 18 -13.67 7.35 -0.09
C ILE A 18 -14.89 7.61 -0.98
N ARG A 19 -16.10 7.70 -0.40
CA ARG A 19 -17.35 7.96 -1.13
C ARG A 19 -17.59 9.44 -1.42
N HIS A 20 -16.84 10.34 -0.81
CA HIS A 20 -17.13 11.77 -0.89
C HIS A 20 -16.83 12.32 -2.29
N PRO A 21 -17.75 13.05 -2.95
CA PRO A 21 -17.61 13.46 -4.36
C PRO A 21 -16.38 14.34 -4.64
N SER A 22 -15.92 15.12 -3.66
CA SER A 22 -14.72 15.95 -3.79
C SER A 22 -13.40 15.19 -3.57
N VAL A 23 -13.44 13.92 -3.15
CA VAL A 23 -12.26 13.08 -2.91
C VAL A 23 -12.09 12.12 -4.09
N LEU A 24 -11.02 12.34 -4.86
CA LEU A 24 -10.68 11.55 -6.04
C LEU A 24 -10.16 10.16 -5.66
N ARG A 25 -9.30 10.09 -4.63
CA ARG A 25 -8.76 8.84 -4.10
C ARG A 25 -8.24 9.02 -2.69
N VAL A 26 -8.36 7.97 -1.89
CA VAL A 26 -7.65 7.81 -0.62
C VAL A 26 -6.52 6.80 -0.82
N VAL A 27 -5.31 7.21 -0.45
CA VAL A 27 -4.10 6.39 -0.55
C VAL A 27 -3.43 6.23 0.82
N ALA A 28 -2.83 5.08 1.08
CA ALA A 28 -2.28 4.71 2.37
C ALA A 28 -0.75 4.85 2.41
N LEU A 29 -0.20 5.45 3.45
CA LEU A 29 1.22 5.31 3.80
C LEU A 29 1.43 4.06 4.66
N SER A 30 2.56 3.37 4.52
CA SER A 30 2.87 2.17 5.31
C SER A 30 3.17 2.48 6.78
N GLY A 31 3.53 3.72 7.12
CA GLY A 31 3.53 4.21 8.51
C GLY A 31 4.53 3.55 9.46
N GLY A 32 5.51 2.81 8.93
CA GLY A 32 6.47 2.06 9.75
C GLY A 32 6.11 0.58 9.93
N TYR A 33 4.96 0.12 9.41
CA TYR A 33 4.69 -1.30 9.27
C TYR A 33 5.64 -1.94 8.25
N SER A 34 5.92 -3.23 8.47
CA SER A 34 6.49 -4.11 7.45
C SER A 34 5.59 -4.13 6.22
N ARG A 35 6.13 -4.48 5.04
CA ARG A 35 5.32 -4.64 3.84
C ARG A 35 4.14 -5.59 4.05
N ASP A 36 4.35 -6.73 4.70
CA ASP A 36 3.32 -7.75 4.89
C ASP A 36 2.21 -7.26 5.83
N ASP A 37 2.56 -6.61 6.94
CA ASP A 37 1.58 -6.03 7.86
C ASP A 37 0.80 -4.88 7.20
N ALA A 38 1.48 -4.06 6.41
CA ALA A 38 0.86 -2.96 5.68
C ALA A 38 -0.12 -3.48 4.61
N ASN A 39 0.25 -4.52 3.87
CA ASN A 39 -0.63 -5.16 2.88
C ASN A 39 -1.85 -5.79 3.55
N LYS A 40 -1.65 -6.53 4.64
CA LYS A 40 -2.76 -7.13 5.40
C LYS A 40 -3.75 -6.05 5.87
N LYS A 41 -3.25 -5.00 6.51
CA LYS A 41 -4.09 -3.88 6.97
C LYS A 41 -4.77 -3.14 5.81
N LEU A 42 -4.07 -2.95 4.70
CA LEU A 42 -4.63 -2.29 3.53
C LEU A 42 -5.81 -3.09 2.95
N SER A 43 -5.67 -4.42 2.85
CA SER A 43 -6.70 -5.31 2.32
C SER A 43 -8.01 -5.33 3.13
N GLU A 44 -7.98 -4.83 4.38
CA GLU A 44 -9.16 -4.68 5.22
C GLU A 44 -9.92 -3.36 4.94
N ASN A 45 -9.38 -2.46 4.09
CA ASN A 45 -9.89 -1.11 3.81
C ASN A 45 -10.31 -0.96 2.34
N HIS A 46 -11.57 -1.29 2.04
CA HIS A 46 -12.11 -1.35 0.69
C HIS A 46 -12.05 0.02 -0.01
N GLY A 47 -11.51 0.03 -1.23
CA GLY A 47 -11.36 1.24 -2.05
C GLY A 47 -10.16 2.15 -1.68
N MET A 48 -9.41 1.83 -0.63
CA MET A 48 -8.14 2.50 -0.30
C MET A 48 -6.99 1.79 -1.04
N ILE A 49 -6.02 2.54 -1.57
CA ILE A 49 -4.86 1.96 -2.30
C ILE A 49 -3.53 2.30 -1.61
N ALA A 50 -2.48 1.53 -1.88
CA ALA A 50 -1.17 1.85 -1.35
C ALA A 50 -0.54 3.10 -1.98
N SER A 51 0.20 3.86 -1.17
CA SER A 51 1.21 4.85 -1.57
C SER A 51 2.45 4.68 -0.68
N PHE A 52 3.06 3.50 -0.80
CA PHE A 52 4.20 3.05 -0.01
C PHE A 52 5.53 3.54 -0.62
N SER A 53 6.50 3.85 0.24
CA SER A 53 7.87 4.15 -0.17
C SER A 53 8.82 3.06 0.33
N ARG A 54 9.25 3.13 1.60
CA ARG A 54 10.17 2.14 2.18
C ARG A 54 9.65 0.71 2.10
N ALA A 55 8.35 0.50 2.30
CA ALA A 55 7.74 -0.83 2.17
C ALA A 55 7.74 -1.34 0.71
N LEU A 56 7.74 -0.47 -0.30
CA LEU A 56 7.92 -0.86 -1.71
C LEU A 56 9.37 -1.30 -1.98
N THR A 57 10.36 -0.68 -1.33
CA THR A 57 11.78 -0.97 -1.58
C THR A 57 12.40 -1.91 -0.55
N GLU A 58 11.61 -2.44 0.39
CA GLU A 58 12.09 -3.32 1.46
C GLU A 58 12.63 -4.63 0.87
N GLY A 59 13.90 -4.95 1.20
CA GLY A 59 14.62 -6.11 0.68
C GLY A 59 15.46 -5.82 -0.58
N LEU A 60 15.18 -4.74 -1.31
CA LEU A 60 15.95 -4.36 -2.49
C LEU A 60 17.31 -3.78 -2.10
N SER A 61 18.34 -4.07 -2.90
CA SER A 61 19.71 -3.66 -2.65
C SER A 61 20.51 -3.47 -3.93
N ALA A 62 21.41 -2.48 -3.94
CA ALA A 62 22.33 -2.23 -5.04
C ALA A 62 23.38 -3.35 -5.26
N LYS A 63 23.41 -4.37 -4.40
CA LYS A 63 24.31 -5.54 -4.51
C LYS A 63 23.64 -6.77 -5.13
N GLN A 64 22.35 -6.71 -5.43
CA GLN A 64 21.63 -7.82 -6.07
C GLN A 64 22.04 -7.94 -7.54
N SER A 65 21.85 -9.12 -8.11
CA SER A 65 21.80 -9.24 -9.57
C SER A 65 20.53 -8.53 -10.09
N ASP A 66 20.55 -8.06 -11.33
CA ASP A 66 19.37 -7.45 -11.97
C ASP A 66 18.16 -8.41 -11.92
N ALA A 67 18.39 -9.70 -12.16
CA ALA A 67 17.33 -10.71 -12.13
C ALA A 67 16.71 -10.89 -10.73
N ASP A 68 17.51 -10.90 -9.67
CA ASP A 68 16.99 -11.01 -8.29
C ASP A 68 16.26 -9.74 -7.86
N PHE A 69 16.76 -8.58 -8.29
CA PHE A 69 16.13 -7.28 -8.04
C PHE A 69 14.75 -7.22 -8.70
N ASP A 70 14.67 -7.53 -9.99
CA ASP A 70 13.42 -7.48 -10.77
C ASP A 70 12.41 -8.49 -10.23
N THR A 71 12.84 -9.72 -9.94
CA THR A 71 11.97 -10.76 -9.35
C THR A 71 11.38 -10.30 -8.00
N MET A 72 12.19 -9.66 -7.16
CA MET A 72 11.73 -9.17 -5.86
C MET A 72 10.79 -7.96 -6.00
N LEU A 73 11.10 -7.03 -6.91
CA LEU A 73 10.26 -5.87 -7.16
C LEU A 73 8.89 -6.29 -7.73
N ASP A 74 8.86 -7.25 -8.66
CA ASP A 74 7.63 -7.80 -9.22
C ASP A 74 6.76 -8.45 -8.14
N ALA A 75 7.34 -9.32 -7.30
CA ALA A 75 6.62 -9.95 -6.19
C ALA A 75 6.07 -8.92 -5.19
N THR A 76 6.86 -7.87 -4.92
CA THR A 76 6.48 -6.77 -4.05
C THR A 76 5.29 -5.99 -4.64
N ILE A 77 5.37 -5.60 -5.91
CA ILE A 77 4.31 -4.88 -6.61
C ILE A 77 3.04 -5.72 -6.65
N ALA A 78 3.14 -7.02 -6.95
CA ALA A 78 1.99 -7.92 -7.00
C ALA A 78 1.26 -8.01 -5.64
N GLY A 79 2.00 -8.14 -4.54
CA GLY A 79 1.42 -8.17 -3.20
C GLY A 79 0.75 -6.86 -2.80
N ILE A 80 1.39 -5.72 -3.08
CA ILE A 80 0.82 -4.39 -2.83
C ILE A 80 -0.43 -4.15 -3.68
N TYR A 81 -0.40 -4.57 -4.94
CA TYR A 81 -1.53 -4.48 -5.86
C TYR A 81 -2.72 -5.30 -5.37
N ALA A 82 -2.50 -6.58 -5.02
CA ALA A 82 -3.54 -7.46 -4.51
C ALA A 82 -4.23 -6.87 -3.26
N ALA A 83 -3.46 -6.26 -2.35
CA ALA A 83 -4.01 -5.56 -1.19
C ALA A 83 -4.74 -4.25 -1.53
N SER A 84 -4.40 -3.60 -2.65
CA SER A 84 -4.98 -2.31 -3.06
C SER A 84 -6.29 -2.44 -3.84
N ILE A 85 -6.64 -3.63 -4.35
CA ILE A 85 -7.82 -3.85 -5.20
C ILE A 85 -8.99 -4.53 -4.49
N THR A 86 -8.93 -4.62 -3.16
CA THR A 86 -10.02 -5.11 -2.32
C THR A 86 -11.17 -4.12 -2.22
#